data_AF-A0A2V9D636-F1
#
_entry.id   AF-A0A2V9D636-F1
#
_cell.length_a   1.000
_cell.length_b   1.000
_cell.length_c   1.000
_cell.angle_alpha   90.00
_cell.angle_beta   90.00
_cell.angle_gamma   90.00
#
_symmetry.space_group_name_H-M   'P 1'
#
loop_
_entity.id
_entity.type
_entity.pdbx_description
1 polymer ?
#
loop_
_entity_poly.entity_id
_entity_poly.type
_entity_poly.pdbx_seq_one_letter_code
_entity_poly.pdbx_strand_id
1 'polypeptide(L)'
;MYELLAGKQAFQGETVTDILAKVLQGEPDWQALHTNTPIKIRDLLRRCLQKDVNKRCRDAGDVRIEIGEVLAAPATAESTAPTKGIRVLGRRPLILGA
;
A
#
# COMPACT_ATOMS: atom_id res chain seq x y z
N MET A 1 -0.60 -6.94 -8.15
CA MET A 1 -1.00 -6.07 -7.03
C MET A 1 0.17 -5.28 -6.46
N TYR A 2 1.21 -5.95 -5.92
CA TYR A 2 2.39 -5.25 -5.36
C TYR A 2 2.94 -4.17 -6.31
N GLU A 3 3.17 -4.50 -7.57
CA GLU A 3 3.73 -3.58 -8.56
C GLU A 3 2.90 -2.32 -8.77
N LEU A 4 1.56 -2.43 -8.75
CA LEU A 4 0.67 -1.28 -8.88
C LEU A 4 0.76 -0.33 -7.67
N LEU A 5 1.08 -0.86 -6.49
CA LEU A 5 1.19 -0.08 -5.25
C LEU A 5 2.61 0.44 -4.98
N ALA A 6 3.63 -0.29 -5.45
CA ALA A 6 5.04 0.03 -5.27
C ALA A 6 5.67 0.76 -6.46
N GLY A 7 5.00 0.77 -7.62
CA GLY A 7 5.52 1.31 -8.88
C GLY A 7 6.67 0.49 -9.49
N LYS A 8 6.95 -0.70 -8.96
CA LYS A 8 8.01 -1.60 -9.44
C LYS A 8 7.69 -3.06 -9.14
N GLN A 9 8.21 -3.97 -9.95
CA GLN A 9 8.05 -5.42 -9.74
C GLN A 9 8.59 -5.86 -8.38
N ALA A 10 7.94 -6.85 -7.77
CA ALA A 10 8.32 -7.41 -6.46
C ALA A 10 9.69 -8.11 -6.49
N PHE A 11 10.00 -8.79 -7.59
CA PHE A 11 11.27 -9.47 -7.83
C PHE A 11 11.81 -9.06 -9.19
N GLN A 12 13.06 -8.61 -9.24
CA GLN A 12 13.73 -8.11 -10.45
C GLN A 12 15.14 -8.67 -10.53
N GLY A 13 15.64 -8.95 -11.73
CA GLY A 13 16.98 -9.49 -11.96
C GLY A 13 17.41 -9.28 -13.41
N GLU A 14 18.70 -9.46 -13.68
CA GLU A 14 19.26 -9.28 -15.02
C GLU A 14 18.90 -10.45 -15.94
N THR A 15 18.77 -11.65 -15.38
CA THR A 15 18.37 -12.86 -16.09
C THR A 15 17.14 -13.52 -15.46
N VAL A 16 16.51 -14.45 -16.20
CA VAL A 16 15.41 -15.28 -15.69
C VAL A 16 15.85 -16.08 -14.47
N THR A 17 17.07 -16.62 -14.48
CA THR A 17 17.63 -17.39 -13.37
C THR A 17 17.77 -16.54 -12.11
N ASP A 18 18.20 -15.27 -12.25
CA ASP A 18 18.30 -14.33 -11.12
C ASP A 18 16.94 -14.02 -10.51
N ILE A 19 15.92 -13.83 -11.37
CA ILE A 19 14.54 -13.60 -10.93
C ILE A 19 14.03 -14.82 -10.17
N LEU A 20 14.23 -16.03 -10.69
CA LEU A 20 13.82 -17.27 -10.02
C LEU A 20 14.52 -17.46 -8.67
N ALA A 21 15.81 -17.18 -8.58
CA ALA A 21 16.54 -17.21 -7.31
C ALA A 21 15.93 -16.25 -6.28
N LYS A 22 15.59 -15.02 -6.68
CA LYS A 22 14.91 -14.04 -5.81
C LYS A 22 13.49 -14.44 -5.46
N VAL A 23 12.75 -15.09 -6.37
CA VAL A 23 11.42 -15.63 -6.08
C VAL A 23 11.51 -16.75 -5.03
N LEU A 24 12.55 -17.57 -5.06
CA LEU A 24 12.71 -18.68 -4.11
C LEU A 24 13.25 -18.22 -2.74
N GLN A 25 14.21 -17.30 -2.72
CA GLN A 25 15.01 -16.99 -1.53
C GLN A 25 14.92 -15.54 -1.06
N GLY A 26 14.59 -14.62 -1.97
CA GLY A 26 14.54 -13.19 -1.69
C GLY A 26 13.17 -12.73 -1.21
N GLU A 27 13.14 -11.54 -0.62
CA GLU A 27 11.91 -10.85 -0.23
C GLU A 27 11.69 -9.61 -1.11
N PRO A 28 10.43 -9.23 -1.38
CA PRO A 28 10.12 -7.94 -1.98
C PRO A 28 10.61 -6.78 -1.10
N ASP A 29 10.89 -5.64 -1.73
CA ASP A 29 11.21 -4.40 -1.02
C ASP A 29 9.97 -3.77 -0.37
N TRP A 30 9.62 -4.24 0.83
CA TRP A 30 8.46 -3.75 1.57
C TRP A 30 8.47 -2.25 1.87
N GLN A 31 9.63 -1.57 1.77
CA GLN A 31 9.73 -0.12 1.94
C GLN A 31 9.28 0.66 0.70
N ALA A 32 9.19 0.00 -0.47
CA ALA A 32 8.69 0.62 -1.69
C ALA A 32 7.18 0.88 -1.69
N LEU A 33 6.43 0.29 -0.75
CA LEU A 33 4.99 0.54 -0.62
C LEU A 33 4.75 1.93 -0.05
N HIS A 34 4.00 2.75 -0.79
CA HIS A 34 3.67 4.12 -0.39
C HIS A 34 3.07 4.18 1.02
N THR A 35 3.42 5.19 1.82
CA THR A 35 2.98 5.36 3.22
C THR A 35 1.45 5.34 3.37
N ASN A 36 0.72 5.85 2.37
CA ASN A 36 -0.75 5.82 2.36
C ASN A 36 -1.36 4.43 2.08
N THR A 37 -0.56 3.41 1.77
CA THR A 37 -1.07 2.03 1.62
C THR A 37 -1.54 1.53 2.98
N PRO A 38 -2.83 1.19 3.15
CA PRO A 38 -3.35 0.73 4.44
C PRO A 38 -2.58 -0.47 4.98
N ILE A 39 -2.38 -0.53 6.31
CA ILE A 39 -1.61 -1.59 6.97
C ILE A 39 -2.17 -2.97 6.64
N LYS A 40 -3.50 -3.14 6.66
CA LYS A 40 -4.17 -4.38 6.26
C LYS A 40 -3.82 -4.84 4.83
N ILE A 41 -3.66 -3.91 3.88
CA ILE A 41 -3.22 -4.25 2.51
C ILE A 41 -1.75 -4.68 2.48
N ARG A 42 -0.90 -4.07 3.30
CA ARG A 42 0.51 -4.50 3.45
C ARG A 42 0.58 -5.93 4.00
N ASP A 43 -0.24 -6.25 5.00
CA ASP A 43 -0.29 -7.59 5.61
C ASP A 43 -0.89 -8.63 4.66
N LEU A 44 -1.91 -8.25 3.89
CA LEU A 44 -2.45 -9.07 2.81
C LEU A 44 -1.37 -9.41 1.77
N LEU A 45 -0.61 -8.41 1.29
CA LEU A 45 0.51 -8.64 0.37
C LEU A 45 1.57 -9.59 0.93
N ARG A 46 1.92 -9.43 2.22
CA ARG A 46 2.87 -10.31 2.90
C ARG A 46 2.40 -11.76 2.92
N ARG A 47 1.09 -11.99 3.14
CA ARG A 47 0.50 -13.33 3.05
C ARG A 47 0.48 -13.85 1.61
N CYS A 48 0.08 -13.04 0.63
CA CYS A 48 0.07 -13.45 -0.77
C CYS A 48 1.47 -13.83 -1.30
N LEU A 49 2.53 -13.18 -0.80
CA LEU A 49 3.91 -13.40 -1.25
C LEU A 49 4.72 -14.34 -0.35
N GLN A 50 4.07 -15.02 0.62
CA GLN A 50 4.72 -16.07 1.43
C GLN A 50 5.31 -17.18 0.55
N LYS A 51 6.53 -17.62 0.89
CA LYS A 51 7.18 -18.76 0.23
C LYS A 51 6.51 -20.08 0.58
N ASP A 52 6.15 -20.25 1.86
CA ASP A 52 5.38 -21.40 2.33
C ASP A 52 3.93 -21.31 1.85
N VAL A 53 3.54 -22.24 0.99
CA VAL A 53 2.20 -22.31 0.40
C VAL A 53 1.10 -22.44 1.45
N ASN A 54 1.38 -23.09 2.59
CA ASN A 54 0.40 -23.28 3.67
C ASN A 54 0.11 -22.00 4.45
N LYS A 55 1.02 -21.01 4.36
CA LYS A 55 0.87 -19.68 4.97
C LYS A 55 0.37 -18.63 3.97
N ARG A 56 0.27 -18.99 2.69
CA ARG A 56 -0.19 -18.10 1.63
C ARG A 56 -1.72 -17.98 1.66
N CYS A 57 -2.24 -16.85 1.18
CA CYS A 57 -3.67 -16.73 0.87
C CYS A 57 -4.10 -17.90 -0.01
N ARG A 58 -5.21 -18.55 0.34
CA ARG A 58 -5.67 -19.78 -0.28
C ARG A 58 -6.04 -19.56 -1.75
N ASP A 59 -6.80 -18.52 -2.01
CA ASP A 59 -7.25 -18.14 -3.35
C ASP A 59 -7.58 -16.64 -3.47
N ALA A 60 -7.93 -16.22 -4.69
CA ALA A 60 -8.25 -14.83 -4.99
C ALA A 60 -9.62 -14.37 -4.42
N GLY A 61 -10.51 -15.29 -4.07
CA GLY A 61 -11.78 -15.00 -3.41
C GLY A 61 -11.56 -14.43 -2.02
N ASP A 62 -10.71 -15.08 -1.22
CA ASP A 62 -10.31 -14.60 0.12
C ASP A 62 -9.65 -13.22 0.04
N VAL A 63 -8.73 -13.04 -0.91
CA VAL A 63 -8.04 -11.75 -1.16
C VAL A 63 -9.04 -10.64 -1.48
N ARG A 64 -10.03 -10.94 -2.34
CA ARG A 64 -11.07 -9.97 -2.73
C ARG A 64 -11.93 -9.55 -1.54
N ILE A 65 -12.31 -10.48 -0.67
CA ILE A 65 -13.13 -10.19 0.52
C ILE A 65 -12.39 -9.21 1.41
N GLU A 66 -11.12 -9.49 1.72
CA GLU A 66 -10.30 -8.64 2.59
C GLU A 66 -10.06 -7.24 2.01
N ILE A 67 -9.83 -7.14 0.69
CA ILE A 67 -9.77 -5.84 0.01
C ILE A 67 -11.09 -5.08 0.19
N GLY A 68 -12.23 -5.76 0.01
CA GLY A 68 -13.56 -5.17 0.21
C GLY A 68 -13.76 -4.64 1.63
N GLU A 69 -13.34 -5.40 2.65
CA GLU A 69 -13.41 -4.98 4.05
C GLU A 69 -12.54 -3.74 4.33
N VAL A 70 -11.34 -3.67 3.76
CA VAL A 70 -10.47 -2.49 3.90
C VAL A 70 -11.08 -1.26 3.24
N LEU A 71 -11.71 -1.43 2.07
CA LEU A 71 -12.37 -0.33 1.36
C LEU A 71 -13.64 0.15 2.06
N ALA A 72 -14.36 -0.74 2.75
CA ALA A 72 -15.57 -0.42 3.50
C ALA A 72 -15.29 0.18 4.89
N ALA A 73 -14.07 0.01 5.42
CA ALA A 73 -13.72 0.53 6.73
C ALA A 73 -13.68 2.07 6.72
N PRO A 74 -14.28 2.75 7.72
CA PRO A 74 -14.18 4.20 7.84
C PRO A 74 -12.71 4.60 8.04
N ALA A 75 -12.30 5.69 7.38
CA ALA A 75 -10.91 6.18 7.28
C ALA A 75 -10.22 6.55 8.63
N THR A 76 -10.84 6.24 9.77
CA THR A 76 -10.44 6.69 11.10
C THR A 76 -9.37 5.81 11.76
N ALA A 77 -8.91 4.73 11.12
CA ALA A 77 -7.79 3.95 11.64
C ALA A 77 -6.65 3.91 10.61
N GLU A 78 -5.56 4.62 10.93
CA GLU A 78 -4.20 4.35 10.44
C GLU A 78 -3.74 4.94 9.09
N SER A 79 -4.42 5.95 8.54
CA SER A 79 -3.82 6.77 7.46
C SER A 79 -3.23 8.06 8.02
N THR A 80 -2.00 8.00 8.53
CA THR A 80 -1.20 9.20 8.83
C THR A 80 -0.59 9.76 7.53
N ALA A 81 -1.45 10.14 6.58
CA ALA A 81 -1.02 10.99 5.49
C ALA A 81 -0.80 12.42 6.03
N PRO A 82 0.35 13.07 5.79
CA PRO A 82 0.48 14.48 6.10
C PRO A 82 -0.46 15.27 5.17
N THR A 83 -1.50 15.87 5.76
CA THR A 83 -2.36 16.86 5.11
C THR A 83 -1.49 17.98 4.58
N LYS A 84 -1.24 18.00 3.27
CA LYS A 84 -0.63 19.15 2.58
C LYS A 84 -1.60 20.31 2.72
N GLY A 85 -1.28 21.23 3.63
CA GLY A 85 -2.12 22.36 4.01
C GLY A 85 -2.62 23.13 2.80
N ILE A 86 -3.93 23.14 2.61
CA ILE A 86 -4.60 24.13 1.78
C ILE A 86 -4.41 25.46 2.49
N ARG A 87 -3.51 26.31 1.98
CA ARG A 87 -3.42 27.71 2.43
C ARG A 87 -4.72 28.39 2.03
N VAL A 88 -5.63 28.58 2.97
CA VAL A 88 -6.77 29.47 2.79
C VAL A 88 -6.21 30.89 2.69
N LEU A 89 -6.17 31.41 1.45
CA LEU A 89 -5.76 32.77 1.15
C LEU A 89 -6.73 33.74 1.83
N GLY A 90 -6.17 34.70 2.56
CA GLY A 90 -6.86 35.47 3.60
C GLY A 90 -8.14 36.19 3.17
N ARG A 91 -9.16 36.09 4.02
CA ARG A 91 -10.25 37.07 4.07
C ARG A 91 -9.85 38.19 5.03
N ARG A 92 -9.41 39.32 4.47
CA ARG A 92 -9.26 40.58 5.22
C ARG A 92 -10.65 41.10 5.61
N PRO A 93 -10.91 41.46 6.88
CA PRO A 93 -12.11 42.21 7.22
C PRO A 93 -11.96 43.67 6.79
N LEU A 94 -12.97 44.20 6.08
CA LEU A 94 -13.11 45.63 5.83
C LEU A 94 -13.58 46.28 7.13
N ILE A 95 -12.71 47.07 7.76
CA ILE A 95 -13.07 47.98 8.84
C ILE A 95 -13.79 49.19 8.21
N LEU A 96 -15.10 49.29 8.48
CA LEU A 96 -15.92 50.45 8.15
C LEU A 96 -15.75 51.47 9.29
N GLY A 97 -15.06 52.57 8.99
CA GLY A 97 -14.95 53.71 9.89
C GLY A 97 -16.24 54.54 9.87
N ALA A 98 -16.66 54.98 11.06
CA ALA A 98 -17.55 56.11 11.30
C ALA A 98 -16.98 56.90 12.48
#